data_AF-A0A835CN14-F1
#
_entry.id   AF-A0A835CN14-F1
#
_cell.length_a   1.000
_cell.length_b   1.000
_cell.length_c   1.000
_cell.angle_alpha   90.00
_cell.angle_beta   90.00
_cell.angle_gamma   90.00
#
_symmetry.space_group_name_H-M   'P 1'
#
loop_
_entity.id
_entity.type
_entity.pdbx_description
1 polymer ?
#
loop_
_entity_poly.entity_id
_entity_poly.type
_entity_poly.pdbx_seq_one_letter_code
_entity_poly.pdbx_strand_id
1 'polypeptide(L)'
;MGLKTDEEHVPFKGLEVQTNVTGWGPTETLSDQFKGTPYQPFSKNDRLGKISDWTAAASQDRKSNNKYTSQFGSAGQYSYYHDEDESTFHLVDTTRVQKPPYQRGRFGRNQRGRGGFNQSQQFDKTKQRDRKGQIKRRQQGMRNHRNQSMKSRDASVAVKPDWTTIEEMDFSRLSKLSLPSIKNGEDVLCAGSLEYYDKLYDRVNVKNEKSLQSIDRIFHTVTTTDDPIIRKLSKTVGTVYATDSILATIMCCTRSNYSWDIVIEKIGNKLFFDKRDNTEFDLLTVNETSLEPPQEDGGGSINSPRNLGLEATFVNHNFSQQVLKSTEPRHKFDEVNPFITEDENTDVASVGYRYKKWDLGNDVVLVCRCEHDAVMQGPNGEIQYLTIKALNEWDSKIANGVEWRQKLDTQRGAVLANELRNNSCKLAKWTVQALLVGSDQIKFGYVSRASVRDSNKHVILGTQQYKPNEFATQINLNMDNAWGIVRCIVDICMKQKDGKYLIMKDPNKPMIRLYDIPDDTFDSEDGEDEDDEEEPVNDVFQK
;
A
#
# COMPACT_ATOMS: atom_id res chain seq x y z
N MET A 1 -27.81 -58.20 31.03
CA MET A 1 -27.40 -58.38 29.62
C MET A 1 -28.65 -58.62 28.80
N GLY A 2 -29.07 -57.62 28.03
CA GLY A 2 -30.12 -57.74 27.03
C GLY A 2 -29.73 -56.83 25.89
N LEU A 3 -28.89 -57.34 24.98
CA LEU A 3 -28.48 -56.64 23.76
C LEU A 3 -29.70 -56.53 22.85
N LYS A 4 -30.19 -55.31 22.64
CA LYS A 4 -31.09 -54.99 21.54
C LYS A 4 -30.22 -54.86 20.28
N THR A 5 -30.47 -55.72 19.30
CA THR A 5 -29.94 -55.60 17.94
C THR A 5 -30.92 -54.75 17.13
N ASP A 6 -30.58 -53.49 16.90
CA ASP A 6 -31.27 -52.66 15.91
C ASP A 6 -30.74 -53.05 14.52
N GLU A 7 -31.52 -53.84 13.77
CA GLU A 7 -31.28 -54.09 12.35
C GLU A 7 -31.70 -52.85 11.54
N GLU A 8 -30.73 -52.01 11.17
CA GLU A 8 -30.96 -50.91 10.22
C GLU A 8 -31.25 -51.47 8.81
N HIS A 9 -32.52 -51.45 8.42
CA HIS A 9 -32.93 -51.70 7.04
C HIS A 9 -32.53 -50.51 6.16
N VAL A 10 -31.55 -50.70 5.26
CA VAL A 10 -31.20 -49.70 4.24
C VAL A 10 -32.39 -49.55 3.27
N PRO A 11 -32.98 -48.36 3.11
CA PRO A 11 -34.14 -48.17 2.24
C PRO A 11 -33.72 -48.21 0.76
N PHE A 12 -34.12 -49.27 0.05
CA PHE A 12 -34.05 -49.29 -1.42
C PHE A 12 -35.30 -48.61 -1.99
N LYS A 13 -35.15 -47.38 -2.51
CA LYS A 13 -36.22 -46.71 -3.25
C LYS A 13 -36.27 -47.28 -4.67
N GLY A 14 -37.45 -47.68 -5.13
CA GLY A 14 -37.65 -48.18 -6.49
C GLY A 14 -37.19 -47.17 -7.54
N LEU A 15 -36.48 -47.64 -8.55
CA LEU A 15 -36.01 -46.81 -9.66
C LEU A 15 -37.19 -46.34 -10.51
N GLU A 16 -37.24 -45.04 -10.81
CA GLU A 16 -38.23 -44.47 -11.72
C GLU A 16 -37.84 -44.80 -13.16
N VAL A 17 -38.65 -45.61 -13.83
CA VAL A 17 -38.45 -46.01 -15.23
C VAL A 17 -39.54 -45.38 -16.09
N GLN A 18 -39.13 -44.69 -17.15
CA GLN A 18 -40.06 -44.11 -18.11
C GLN A 18 -40.80 -45.21 -18.89
N THR A 19 -42.10 -45.04 -19.11
CA THR A 19 -42.93 -45.98 -19.88
C THR A 19 -43.25 -45.40 -21.25
N ASN A 20 -42.85 -46.11 -22.31
CA ASN A 20 -43.17 -45.77 -23.69
C ASN A 20 -44.23 -46.75 -24.22
N VAL A 21 -45.45 -46.27 -24.44
CA VAL A 21 -46.60 -47.10 -24.84
C VAL A 21 -46.58 -47.42 -26.33
N THR A 22 -45.94 -46.59 -27.15
CA THR A 22 -46.00 -46.63 -28.63
C THR A 22 -44.76 -47.23 -29.27
N GLY A 23 -43.71 -47.51 -28.52
CA GLY A 23 -42.49 -48.11 -29.05
C GLY A 23 -41.45 -48.46 -27.99
N TRP A 24 -40.30 -48.93 -28.46
CA TRP A 24 -39.14 -49.21 -27.62
C TRP A 24 -38.14 -48.07 -27.82
N GLY A 25 -37.92 -47.24 -26.79
CA GLY A 25 -37.01 -46.09 -26.86
C GLY A 25 -37.41 -44.93 -25.94
N PRO A 26 -36.66 -43.81 -25.94
CA PRO A 26 -36.95 -42.62 -25.15
C PRO A 26 -38.37 -42.12 -25.43
N THR A 27 -39.05 -41.65 -24.38
CA THR A 27 -40.32 -40.93 -24.54
C THR A 27 -40.05 -39.54 -25.12
N GLU A 28 -41.04 -38.92 -25.79
CA GLU A 28 -40.89 -37.57 -26.37
C GLU A 28 -40.54 -36.49 -25.33
N THR A 29 -40.77 -36.78 -24.05
CA THR A 29 -40.31 -35.96 -22.93
C THR A 29 -38.80 -36.08 -22.76
N LEU A 30 -38.09 -35.04 -23.20
CA LEU A 30 -36.69 -34.79 -22.85
C LEU A 30 -36.51 -34.86 -21.32
N SER A 31 -35.36 -35.35 -20.87
CA SER A 31 -35.00 -35.38 -19.45
C SER A 31 -35.25 -34.02 -18.79
N ASP A 32 -35.90 -34.02 -17.62
CA ASP A 32 -36.19 -32.80 -16.86
C ASP A 32 -34.93 -31.97 -16.58
N GLN A 33 -33.76 -32.61 -16.52
CA GLN A 33 -32.47 -31.95 -16.30
C GLN A 33 -32.12 -30.92 -17.38
N PHE A 34 -32.55 -31.12 -18.62
CA PHE A 34 -32.20 -30.23 -19.75
C PHE A 34 -33.40 -29.45 -20.28
N LYS A 35 -34.55 -29.55 -19.59
CA LYS A 35 -35.76 -28.85 -19.97
C LYS A 35 -35.65 -27.37 -19.61
N GLY A 36 -35.85 -26.49 -20.59
CA GLY A 36 -35.76 -25.03 -20.41
C GLY A 36 -34.37 -24.43 -20.68
N THR A 37 -33.38 -25.25 -21.04
CA THR A 37 -32.03 -24.78 -21.39
C THR A 37 -31.72 -25.10 -22.85
N PRO A 38 -31.32 -24.13 -23.68
CA PRO A 38 -30.85 -24.39 -25.04
C PRO A 38 -29.72 -25.44 -25.06
N TYR A 39 -29.87 -26.48 -25.87
CA TYR A 39 -28.85 -27.53 -25.96
C TYR A 39 -27.61 -27.01 -26.70
N GLN A 40 -26.43 -27.15 -26.09
CA GLN A 40 -25.15 -26.92 -26.74
C GLN A 40 -24.17 -28.03 -26.36
N PRO A 41 -23.60 -28.79 -27.31
CA PRO A 41 -22.63 -29.82 -27.01
C PRO A 41 -21.32 -29.21 -26.49
N PHE A 42 -20.70 -29.88 -25.53
CA PHE A 42 -19.40 -29.49 -24.97
C PHE A 42 -18.61 -30.71 -24.52
N SER A 43 -17.30 -30.53 -24.32
CA SER A 43 -16.40 -31.53 -23.75
C SER A 43 -15.80 -30.99 -22.47
N LYS A 44 -15.92 -31.74 -21.36
CA LYS A 44 -15.31 -31.37 -20.06
C LYS A 44 -13.78 -31.39 -20.08
N ASN A 45 -13.18 -32.03 -21.09
CA ASN A 45 -11.74 -32.14 -21.24
C ASN A 45 -11.14 -30.98 -22.05
N ASP A 46 -11.98 -30.07 -22.57
CA ASP A 46 -11.51 -28.94 -23.34
C ASP A 46 -10.73 -27.97 -22.44
N ARG A 47 -9.63 -27.44 -22.97
CA ARG A 47 -8.77 -26.52 -22.22
C ARG A 47 -9.52 -25.23 -21.92
N LEU A 48 -9.54 -24.82 -20.65
CA LEU A 48 -10.14 -23.57 -20.18
C LEU A 48 -9.08 -22.46 -20.02
N GLY A 49 -9.54 -21.20 -19.91
CA GLY A 49 -8.67 -20.04 -19.64
C GLY A 49 -8.25 -19.22 -20.87
N LYS A 50 -9.14 -19.05 -21.85
CA LYS A 50 -8.93 -18.12 -22.98
C LYS A 50 -9.30 -16.69 -22.56
N ILE A 51 -8.40 -15.74 -22.80
CA ILE A 51 -8.62 -14.32 -22.51
C ILE A 51 -9.39 -13.67 -23.66
N SER A 52 -10.39 -12.85 -23.34
CA SER A 52 -11.03 -11.93 -24.29
C SER A 52 -10.34 -10.57 -24.21
N ASP A 53 -9.85 -10.05 -25.33
CA ASP A 53 -9.11 -8.78 -25.39
C ASP A 53 -9.64 -7.93 -26.55
N TRP A 54 -10.37 -6.85 -26.21
CA TRP A 54 -10.91 -5.89 -27.18
C TRP A 54 -9.84 -4.98 -27.80
N THR A 55 -8.61 -4.99 -27.27
CA THR A 55 -7.47 -4.25 -27.84
C THR A 55 -6.61 -5.10 -28.79
N ALA A 56 -6.89 -6.41 -28.86
CA ALA A 56 -6.18 -7.41 -29.65
C ALA A 56 -4.66 -7.51 -29.41
N ALA A 57 -4.14 -6.95 -28.32
CA ALA A 57 -2.72 -6.97 -27.97
C ALA A 57 -2.24 -8.38 -27.55
N ALA A 58 -3.09 -9.14 -26.85
CA ALA A 58 -2.80 -10.50 -26.39
C ALA A 58 -2.87 -11.57 -27.50
N SER A 59 -3.54 -11.25 -28.62
CA SER A 59 -3.90 -12.23 -29.68
C SER A 59 -2.83 -12.42 -30.77
N GLN A 60 -1.62 -11.86 -30.62
CA GLN A 60 -0.58 -11.96 -31.65
C GLN A 60 -0.01 -13.38 -31.81
N ASP A 61 -0.09 -14.22 -30.78
CA ASP A 61 0.38 -15.60 -30.86
C ASP A 61 -0.72 -16.56 -31.35
N ARG A 62 -0.85 -16.69 -32.67
CA ARG A 62 -1.81 -17.59 -33.34
C ARG A 62 -1.74 -19.04 -32.86
N LYS A 63 -0.62 -19.48 -32.29
CA LYS A 63 -0.46 -20.85 -31.76
C LYS A 63 -1.26 -21.10 -30.48
N SER A 64 -1.55 -20.06 -29.70
CA SER A 64 -2.30 -20.18 -28.45
C SER A 64 -3.81 -20.23 -28.69
N ASN A 65 -4.30 -19.57 -29.74
CA ASN A 65 -5.74 -19.52 -30.04
C ASN A 65 -6.32 -20.88 -30.44
N ASN A 66 -5.55 -21.71 -31.14
CA ASN A 66 -5.96 -23.06 -31.57
C ASN A 66 -6.07 -24.07 -30.41
N LYS A 67 -5.50 -23.77 -29.24
CA LYS A 67 -5.54 -24.67 -28.07
C LYS A 67 -6.89 -24.66 -27.34
N TYR A 68 -7.71 -23.64 -27.59
CA TYR A 68 -9.00 -23.42 -26.94
C TYR A 68 -10.18 -23.63 -27.90
N THR A 69 -9.91 -24.13 -29.11
CA THR A 69 -10.94 -24.48 -30.07
C THR A 69 -11.52 -25.84 -29.70
N SER A 70 -12.81 -25.89 -29.38
CA SER A 70 -13.49 -27.17 -29.15
C SER A 70 -13.51 -28.01 -30.42
N GLN A 71 -13.20 -29.31 -30.29
CA GLN A 71 -13.20 -30.26 -31.42
C GLN A 71 -14.58 -30.89 -31.66
N PHE A 72 -15.48 -30.86 -30.68
CA PHE A 72 -16.69 -31.67 -30.66
C PHE A 72 -17.98 -30.86 -30.91
N GLY A 73 -17.90 -29.53 -30.97
CA GLY A 73 -19.07 -28.70 -31.25
C GLY A 73 -18.73 -27.22 -31.32
N SER A 74 -18.94 -26.62 -32.50
CA SER A 74 -18.95 -25.17 -32.66
C SER A 74 -20.39 -24.76 -32.92
N ALA A 75 -21.13 -24.49 -31.83
CA ALA A 75 -22.49 -24.00 -31.89
C ALA A 75 -22.57 -22.65 -31.18
N GLY A 76 -23.23 -21.67 -31.82
CA GLY A 76 -23.35 -20.29 -31.35
C GLY A 76 -24.64 -20.00 -30.58
N GLN A 77 -25.24 -21.01 -29.94
CA GLN A 77 -26.55 -20.84 -29.31
C GLN A 77 -26.48 -19.95 -28.07
N TYR A 78 -25.32 -19.93 -27.41
CA TYR A 78 -24.94 -18.96 -26.38
C TYR A 78 -23.90 -17.96 -26.91
N SER A 79 -24.18 -17.30 -28.02
CA SER A 79 -23.30 -16.26 -28.58
C SER A 79 -24.02 -14.94 -28.71
N TYR A 80 -23.33 -13.87 -28.32
CA TYR A 80 -23.77 -12.49 -28.52
C TYR A 80 -23.05 -11.91 -29.73
N TYR A 81 -23.82 -11.37 -30.68
CA TYR A 81 -23.31 -10.63 -31.82
C TYR A 81 -23.67 -9.15 -31.62
N HIS A 82 -22.66 -8.30 -31.54
CA HIS A 82 -22.86 -6.85 -31.47
C HIS A 82 -22.87 -6.30 -32.90
N ASP A 83 -24.06 -5.92 -33.39
CA ASP A 83 -24.24 -5.50 -34.79
C ASP A 83 -23.50 -4.19 -35.14
N GLU A 84 -23.16 -3.37 -34.13
CA GLU A 84 -22.47 -2.09 -34.27
C GLU A 84 -21.07 -2.10 -33.61
N ASP A 85 -20.25 -3.12 -33.87
CA ASP A 85 -18.86 -3.19 -33.37
C ASP A 85 -17.91 -2.23 -34.13
N GLU A 86 -18.29 -0.94 -34.17
CA GLU A 86 -17.53 0.12 -34.82
C GLU A 86 -17.03 1.14 -33.78
N SER A 87 -15.73 1.44 -33.83
CA SER A 87 -15.10 2.54 -33.08
C SER A 87 -15.44 3.92 -33.65
N THR A 88 -16.59 4.05 -34.32
CA THR A 88 -17.06 5.25 -35.02
C THR A 88 -17.71 6.26 -34.07
N PHE A 89 -18.13 5.84 -32.88
CA PHE A 89 -18.66 6.76 -31.87
C PHE A 89 -17.55 7.54 -31.16
N HIS A 90 -17.69 8.86 -31.14
CA HIS A 90 -16.85 9.75 -30.35
C HIS A 90 -17.60 10.21 -29.10
N LEU A 91 -16.95 10.12 -27.94
CA LEU A 91 -17.49 10.65 -26.69
C LEU A 91 -17.50 12.18 -26.76
N VAL A 92 -18.68 12.79 -26.70
CA VAL A 92 -18.82 14.24 -26.68
C VAL A 92 -18.51 14.76 -25.28
N ASP A 93 -17.38 15.45 -25.16
CA ASP A 93 -16.98 16.12 -23.93
C ASP A 93 -17.75 17.44 -23.76
N THR A 94 -18.60 17.53 -22.72
CA THR A 94 -19.34 18.76 -22.37
C THR A 94 -18.54 19.73 -21.49
N THR A 95 -17.27 19.43 -21.20
CA THR A 95 -16.42 20.33 -20.42
C THR A 95 -16.05 21.56 -21.26
N ARG A 96 -16.21 22.75 -20.66
CA ARG A 96 -15.87 24.02 -21.30
C ARG A 96 -14.35 24.08 -21.51
N VAL A 97 -13.91 23.96 -22.75
CA VAL A 97 -12.51 24.15 -23.17
C VAL A 97 -12.03 25.54 -22.73
N GLN A 98 -11.14 25.58 -21.74
CA GLN A 98 -10.36 26.78 -21.40
C GLN A 98 -9.44 27.12 -22.58
N LYS A 99 -9.77 28.21 -23.30
CA LYS A 99 -8.89 28.72 -24.36
C LYS A 99 -7.58 29.24 -23.73
N PRO A 100 -6.40 28.83 -24.22
CA PRO A 100 -5.14 29.41 -23.76
C PRO A 100 -5.09 30.91 -24.10
N PRO A 101 -4.48 31.75 -23.24
CA PRO A 101 -4.49 33.20 -23.42
C PRO A 101 -3.76 33.61 -24.71
N TYR A 102 -4.46 34.46 -25.45
CA TYR A 102 -4.11 35.09 -26.72
C TYR A 102 -2.77 35.84 -26.63
N GLN A 103 -1.66 35.28 -27.15
CA GLN A 103 -0.46 36.08 -27.42
C GLN A 103 -0.68 36.93 -28.67
N ARG A 104 -0.92 38.23 -28.45
CA ARG A 104 -0.94 39.28 -29.47
C ARG A 104 0.43 39.40 -30.15
N GLY A 105 0.39 39.53 -31.46
CA GLY A 105 1.54 39.40 -32.36
C GLY A 105 2.65 40.45 -32.22
N ARG A 106 3.81 40.06 -32.77
CA ARG A 106 4.72 40.97 -33.46
C ARG A 106 5.22 40.29 -34.74
N PHE A 107 4.58 40.63 -35.85
CA PHE A 107 5.20 40.56 -37.16
C PHE A 107 6.16 41.74 -37.28
N GLY A 108 7.42 41.44 -37.56
CA GLY A 108 8.47 42.42 -37.88
C GLY A 108 9.28 41.93 -39.07
N ARG A 109 8.74 42.22 -40.26
CA ARG A 109 9.34 42.05 -41.58
C ARG A 109 10.69 42.77 -41.64
N ASN A 110 11.76 42.09 -42.04
CA ASN A 110 12.83 42.76 -42.81
C ASN A 110 13.56 41.77 -43.72
N GLN A 111 13.38 41.99 -45.02
CA GLN A 111 14.08 41.37 -46.14
C GLN A 111 14.84 42.50 -46.85
N ARG A 112 16.17 42.39 -46.92
CA ARG A 112 17.18 43.10 -47.76
C ARG A 112 18.53 42.78 -47.08
N GLY A 113 19.53 42.08 -47.61
CA GLY A 113 19.94 41.77 -48.96
C GLY A 113 21.34 42.36 -49.19
N ARG A 114 22.42 41.54 -49.21
CA ARG A 114 23.61 41.62 -50.10
C ARG A 114 24.83 40.81 -49.63
N GLY A 115 25.42 40.08 -50.59
CA GLY A 115 26.83 39.62 -50.66
C GLY A 115 27.13 38.35 -49.88
N GLY A 116 27.52 37.20 -50.44
CA GLY A 116 28.16 36.89 -51.71
C GLY A 116 29.56 36.31 -51.44
N PHE A 117 29.76 35.01 -51.60
CA PHE A 117 30.84 34.38 -52.39
C PHE A 117 30.89 32.85 -52.22
N ASN A 118 31.07 32.18 -53.36
CA ASN A 118 31.32 30.76 -53.59
C ASN A 118 32.58 30.23 -52.86
N GLN A 119 32.58 28.97 -52.40
CA GLN A 119 33.38 27.92 -53.06
C GLN A 119 33.11 26.49 -52.54
N SER A 120 33.05 25.59 -53.52
CA SER A 120 33.55 24.20 -53.50
C SER A 120 32.66 23.05 -52.99
N GLN A 121 32.40 22.15 -53.94
CA GLN A 121 32.49 20.68 -53.88
C GLN A 121 31.43 19.94 -53.03
N GLN A 122 30.40 19.37 -53.66
CA GLN A 122 30.42 18.01 -54.23
C GLN A 122 31.15 17.03 -53.29
N PHE A 123 30.43 16.26 -52.47
CA PHE A 123 30.62 14.82 -52.21
C PHE A 123 29.56 14.32 -51.20
N ASP A 124 29.14 13.06 -51.40
CA ASP A 124 28.36 12.20 -50.49
C ASP A 124 26.86 12.47 -50.24
N LYS A 125 26.04 12.04 -51.20
CA LYS A 125 24.58 11.82 -51.04
C LYS A 125 24.20 10.47 -50.40
N THR A 126 25.14 9.74 -49.79
CA THR A 126 24.88 8.38 -49.30
C THR A 126 24.76 8.27 -47.77
N LYS A 127 25.16 9.29 -46.99
CA LYS A 127 25.13 9.26 -45.51
C LYS A 127 23.91 9.93 -44.85
N GLN A 128 22.95 10.43 -45.62
CA GLN A 128 21.76 11.11 -45.09
C GLN A 128 20.51 10.21 -44.96
N ARG A 129 20.52 9.01 -45.55
CA ARG A 129 19.36 8.10 -45.53
C ARG A 129 19.28 7.25 -44.27
N ASP A 130 20.42 6.93 -43.63
CA ASP A 130 20.45 6.16 -42.38
C ASP A 130 20.09 6.98 -41.13
N ARG A 131 20.38 8.29 -41.12
CA ARG A 131 20.01 9.16 -39.98
C ARG A 131 18.50 9.42 -39.87
N LYS A 132 17.74 9.34 -40.98
CA LYS A 132 16.27 9.50 -40.96
C LYS A 132 15.52 8.23 -40.52
N GLY A 133 16.11 7.04 -40.70
CA GLY A 133 15.53 5.78 -40.23
C GLY A 133 15.62 5.60 -38.71
N GLN A 134 16.73 6.06 -38.11
CA GLN A 134 16.96 5.97 -36.67
C GLN A 134 16.10 6.96 -35.85
N ILE A 135 15.84 8.16 -36.38
CA ILE A 135 14.98 9.16 -35.72
C ILE A 135 13.51 8.72 -35.76
N LYS A 136 13.04 8.09 -36.84
CA LYS A 136 11.66 7.58 -36.95
C LYS A 136 11.39 6.41 -36.00
N ARG A 137 12.35 5.49 -35.80
CA ARG A 137 12.26 4.41 -34.80
C ARG A 137 12.26 4.94 -33.36
N ARG A 138 13.05 5.98 -33.07
CA ARG A 138 13.10 6.62 -31.73
C ARG A 138 11.83 7.42 -31.43
N GLN A 139 11.16 7.96 -32.45
CA GLN A 139 9.89 8.67 -32.32
C GLN A 139 8.68 7.71 -32.22
N GLN A 140 8.78 6.48 -32.74
CA GLN A 140 7.76 5.44 -32.63
C GLN A 140 7.81 4.71 -31.27
N GLY A 141 9.00 4.51 -30.69
CA GLY A 141 9.14 4.01 -29.30
C GLY A 141 8.61 4.99 -28.24
N MET A 142 8.74 6.29 -28.49
CA MET A 142 8.19 7.37 -27.65
C MET A 142 6.66 7.55 -27.78
N ARG A 143 6.06 7.13 -28.90
CA ARG A 143 4.59 7.14 -29.04
C ARG A 143 3.94 5.95 -28.36
N ASN A 144 4.60 4.78 -28.32
CA ASN A 144 4.10 3.62 -27.60
C ASN A 144 4.22 3.76 -26.06
N HIS A 145 5.17 4.54 -25.55
CA HIS A 145 5.29 4.82 -24.11
C HIS A 145 4.31 5.90 -23.60
N ARG A 146 3.76 6.74 -24.48
CA ARG A 146 2.74 7.73 -24.09
C ARG A 146 1.31 7.19 -24.06
N ASN A 147 1.11 5.98 -24.57
CA ASN A 147 -0.20 5.33 -24.68
C ASN A 147 -0.38 4.13 -23.74
N GLN A 148 0.56 3.85 -22.85
CA GLN A 148 0.22 3.08 -21.66
C GLN A 148 -0.63 3.99 -20.79
N SER A 149 -1.95 3.85 -20.89
CA SER A 149 -2.85 4.30 -19.83
C SER A 149 -2.26 3.80 -18.51
N MET A 150 -2.01 4.70 -17.55
CA MET A 150 -1.71 4.25 -16.19
C MET A 150 -2.79 3.24 -15.83
N LYS A 151 -2.40 1.99 -15.55
CA LYS A 151 -3.35 1.00 -15.06
C LYS A 151 -4.04 1.61 -13.85
N SER A 152 -5.37 1.47 -13.80
CA SER A 152 -6.15 1.89 -12.63
C SER A 152 -5.54 1.23 -11.40
N ARG A 153 -5.30 2.01 -10.34
CA ARG A 153 -4.85 1.47 -9.07
C ARG A 153 -6.03 0.79 -8.37
N ASP A 154 -5.71 -0.20 -7.56
CA ASP A 154 -6.69 -0.95 -6.79
C ASP A 154 -7.06 -0.22 -5.50
N ALA A 155 -8.35 -0.30 -5.15
CA ALA A 155 -8.85 0.21 -3.89
C ALA A 155 -8.45 -0.74 -2.75
N SER A 156 -8.22 -0.18 -1.56
CA SER A 156 -7.88 -0.96 -0.36
C SER A 156 -9.08 -1.72 0.20
N VAL A 157 -10.30 -1.30 -0.16
CA VAL A 157 -11.54 -2.00 0.11
C VAL A 157 -12.54 -1.77 -1.03
N ALA A 158 -13.34 -2.78 -1.33
CA ALA A 158 -14.43 -2.68 -2.30
C ALA A 158 -15.61 -1.93 -1.67
N VAL A 159 -15.95 -0.76 -2.21
CA VAL A 159 -17.10 0.05 -1.75
C VAL A 159 -18.39 -0.69 -2.11
N LYS A 160 -19.18 -1.05 -1.09
CA LYS A 160 -20.46 -1.74 -1.27
C LYS A 160 -21.60 -0.74 -1.56
N PRO A 161 -22.70 -1.15 -2.24
CA PRO A 161 -23.79 -0.24 -2.62
C PRO A 161 -24.62 0.33 -1.46
N ASP A 162 -24.57 -0.32 -0.31
CA ASP A 162 -25.25 0.06 0.94
C ASP A 162 -24.46 1.10 1.76
N TRP A 163 -23.21 1.38 1.39
CA TRP A 163 -22.39 2.41 2.05
C TRP A 163 -22.86 3.81 1.65
N THR A 164 -23.08 4.67 2.64
CA THR A 164 -23.52 6.05 2.40
C THR A 164 -22.34 7.01 2.48
N THR A 165 -22.12 7.81 1.43
CA THR A 165 -21.07 8.84 1.46
C THR A 165 -21.49 10.01 2.33
N ILE A 166 -20.71 10.30 3.39
CA ILE A 166 -20.92 11.43 4.29
C ILE A 166 -20.26 12.68 3.74
N GLU A 167 -18.95 12.59 3.46
CA GLU A 167 -18.17 13.72 2.98
C GLU A 167 -17.04 13.29 2.04
N GLU A 168 -16.81 14.11 1.03
CA GLU A 168 -15.68 14.02 0.11
C GLU A 168 -14.74 15.21 0.31
N MET A 169 -13.44 14.93 0.52
CA MET A 169 -12.42 15.96 0.75
C MET A 169 -11.26 15.77 -0.23
N ASP A 170 -11.11 16.71 -1.16
CA ASP A 170 -9.95 16.75 -2.04
C ASP A 170 -8.67 17.22 -1.30
N PHE A 171 -7.51 16.82 -1.81
CA PHE A 171 -6.23 17.17 -1.19
C PHE A 171 -5.97 18.68 -1.18
N SER A 172 -6.54 19.44 -2.13
CA SER A 172 -6.35 20.90 -2.21
C SER A 172 -7.02 21.64 -1.06
N ARG A 173 -8.16 21.12 -0.56
CA ARG A 173 -8.84 21.59 0.65
C ARG A 173 -8.05 21.19 1.89
N LEU A 174 -7.63 19.93 1.98
CA LEU A 174 -6.88 19.40 3.13
C LEU A 174 -5.54 20.11 3.35
N SER A 175 -4.80 20.43 2.28
CA SER A 175 -3.52 21.16 2.37
C SER A 175 -3.64 22.60 2.87
N LYS A 176 -4.87 23.16 2.94
CA LYS A 176 -5.12 24.51 3.45
C LYS A 176 -5.59 24.53 4.91
N LEU A 177 -5.91 23.36 5.47
CA LEU A 177 -6.29 23.26 6.87
C LEU A 177 -5.10 23.61 7.76
N SER A 178 -5.40 24.19 8.92
CA SER A 178 -4.38 24.56 9.89
C SER A 178 -5.01 24.62 11.27
N LEU A 179 -4.37 23.99 12.25
CA LEU A 179 -4.67 24.11 13.66
C LEU A 179 -3.39 24.51 14.40
N PRO A 180 -3.12 25.82 14.55
CA PRO A 180 -1.92 26.28 15.23
C PRO A 180 -2.04 26.12 16.76
N SER A 181 -0.92 26.30 17.45
CA SER A 181 -0.85 26.40 18.92
C SER A 181 -1.20 25.10 19.69
N ILE A 182 -1.10 23.94 19.03
CA ILE A 182 -1.14 22.66 19.73
C ILE A 182 0.12 22.51 20.60
N LYS A 183 -0.10 22.20 21.89
CA LYS A 183 0.98 21.94 22.85
C LYS A 183 1.61 20.57 22.59
N ASN A 184 2.80 20.36 23.13
CA ASN A 184 3.40 19.02 23.18
C ASN A 184 2.51 18.08 23.98
N GLY A 185 2.44 16.82 23.56
CA GLY A 185 1.60 15.82 24.21
C GLY A 185 2.10 15.52 25.62
N GLU A 186 1.16 15.44 26.55
CA GLU A 186 1.42 15.09 27.95
C GLU A 186 1.41 13.56 28.08
N ASP A 187 2.46 13.00 28.69
CA ASP A 187 2.56 11.56 28.94
C ASP A 187 1.55 11.17 30.04
N VAL A 188 0.68 10.21 29.72
CA VAL A 188 -0.31 9.64 30.65
C VAL A 188 0.21 8.34 31.25
N LEU A 189 0.86 7.52 30.44
CA LEU A 189 1.42 6.23 30.83
C LEU A 189 2.58 5.86 29.90
N CYS A 190 3.64 5.27 30.45
CA CYS A 190 4.77 4.74 29.71
C CYS A 190 4.94 3.24 30.02
N ALA A 191 5.04 2.41 28.99
CA ALA A 191 5.07 0.96 29.09
C ALA A 191 6.13 0.34 28.17
N GLY A 192 6.66 -0.82 28.55
CA GLY A 192 7.59 -1.60 27.73
C GLY A 192 9.06 -1.41 28.09
N SER A 193 9.94 -1.87 27.19
CA SER A 193 11.38 -1.88 27.46
C SER A 193 12.19 -1.67 26.18
N LEU A 194 13.24 -0.87 26.28
CA LEU A 194 14.05 -0.39 25.17
C LEU A 194 15.49 -0.89 25.30
N GLU A 195 16.04 -1.45 24.23
CA GLU A 195 17.47 -1.77 24.13
C GLU A 195 18.29 -0.51 23.79
N TYR A 196 19.58 -0.55 24.15
CA TYR A 196 20.51 0.53 23.82
C TYR A 196 21.00 0.42 22.38
N TYR A 197 21.01 1.53 21.67
CA TYR A 197 21.56 1.64 20.32
C TYR A 197 23.08 1.43 20.30
N ASP A 198 23.56 0.61 19.38
CA ASP A 198 24.98 0.38 19.16
C ASP A 198 25.58 1.45 18.23
N LYS A 199 26.29 2.42 18.84
CA LYS A 199 27.02 3.49 18.12
C LYS A 199 28.06 2.97 17.13
N LEU A 200 28.46 1.70 17.18
CA LEU A 200 29.35 1.11 16.17
C LEU A 200 28.71 1.14 14.78
N TYR A 201 27.38 1.08 14.67
CA TYR A 201 26.67 1.17 13.39
C TYR A 201 26.77 2.55 12.73
N ASP A 202 27.03 3.62 13.49
CA ASP A 202 27.27 4.96 12.92
C ASP A 202 28.59 5.04 12.12
N ARG A 203 29.48 4.03 12.26
CA ARG A 203 30.74 3.93 11.50
C ARG A 203 30.61 3.08 10.23
N VAL A 204 29.46 2.44 10.00
CA VAL A 204 29.17 1.67 8.78
C VAL A 204 29.07 2.64 7.60
N ASN A 205 29.72 2.29 6.49
CA ASN A 205 29.75 3.07 5.26
C ASN A 205 29.84 2.12 4.06
N VAL A 206 29.75 2.63 2.84
CA VAL A 206 29.68 1.79 1.63
C VAL A 206 30.93 0.93 1.40
N LYS A 207 32.07 1.26 2.01
CA LYS A 207 33.32 0.46 1.93
C LYS A 207 33.44 -0.57 3.04
N ASN A 208 32.71 -0.38 4.14
CA ASN A 208 32.66 -1.26 5.29
C ASN A 208 31.19 -1.56 5.62
N GLU A 209 30.50 -2.13 4.64
CA GLU A 209 29.10 -2.53 4.76
C GLU A 209 28.96 -3.73 5.71
N LYS A 210 27.79 -3.86 6.34
CA LYS A 210 27.45 -5.01 7.19
C LYS A 210 26.28 -5.77 6.59
N SER A 211 26.32 -7.09 6.59
CA SER A 211 25.16 -7.90 6.19
C SER A 211 23.99 -7.67 7.15
N LEU A 212 22.79 -7.50 6.60
CA LEU A 212 21.56 -7.52 7.38
C LEU A 212 21.30 -8.96 7.83
N GLN A 213 20.98 -9.16 9.10
CA GLN A 213 20.67 -10.46 9.69
C GLN A 213 19.15 -10.60 9.82
N SER A 214 18.64 -11.81 9.58
CA SER A 214 17.26 -12.13 9.96
C SER A 214 17.21 -12.26 11.48
N ILE A 215 16.37 -11.46 12.13
CA ILE A 215 16.19 -11.45 13.58
C ILE A 215 14.78 -11.90 13.87
N ASP A 216 14.68 -13.03 14.56
CA ASP A 216 13.40 -13.58 14.99
C ASP A 216 12.97 -12.92 16.30
N ARG A 217 12.03 -11.98 16.18
CA ARG A 217 11.42 -11.27 17.31
C ARG A 217 9.97 -10.97 17.01
N ILE A 218 9.15 -10.96 18.05
CA ILE A 218 7.73 -10.65 17.91
C ILE A 218 7.52 -9.14 17.84
N PHE A 219 6.86 -8.70 16.75
CA PHE A 219 6.39 -7.34 16.54
C PHE A 219 4.88 -7.29 16.70
N HIS A 220 4.41 -6.54 17.68
CA HIS A 220 2.98 -6.41 17.96
C HIS A 220 2.40 -5.28 17.12
N THR A 221 1.44 -5.59 16.26
CA THR A 221 0.72 -4.62 15.42
C THR A 221 -0.71 -4.40 15.90
N VAL A 222 -0.93 -4.35 17.22
CA VAL A 222 -2.27 -4.28 17.84
C VAL A 222 -2.98 -2.95 17.51
N THR A 223 -4.25 -3.03 17.10
CA THR A 223 -5.11 -1.85 16.82
C THR A 223 -5.56 -1.12 18.11
N THR A 224 -6.33 -0.05 17.98
CA THR A 224 -6.74 0.83 19.09
C THR A 224 -7.72 0.15 20.05
N THR A 225 -8.75 -0.55 19.54
CA THR A 225 -9.78 -1.21 20.35
C THR A 225 -9.26 -2.41 21.13
N ASP A 226 -8.32 -3.16 20.57
CA ASP A 226 -7.73 -4.34 21.24
C ASP A 226 -6.75 -3.97 22.35
N ASP A 227 -6.20 -2.76 22.30
CA ASP A 227 -5.26 -2.27 23.28
C ASP A 227 -5.89 -2.19 24.69
N PRO A 228 -5.40 -2.97 25.67
CA PRO A 228 -5.98 -3.01 27.02
C PRO A 228 -5.77 -1.69 27.79
N ILE A 229 -4.69 -0.96 27.50
CA ILE A 229 -4.41 0.33 28.14
C ILE A 229 -5.34 1.39 27.56
N ILE A 230 -5.54 1.44 26.24
CA ILE A 230 -6.51 2.36 25.63
C ILE A 230 -7.92 2.07 26.16
N ARG A 231 -8.34 0.80 26.24
CA ARG A 231 -9.64 0.44 26.85
C ARG A 231 -9.76 0.92 28.30
N LYS A 232 -8.71 0.84 29.11
CA LYS A 232 -8.68 1.38 30.48
C LYS A 232 -8.76 2.90 30.50
N LEU A 233 -7.94 3.58 29.69
CA LEU A 233 -7.92 5.04 29.57
C LEU A 233 -9.24 5.58 29.03
N SER A 234 -9.93 4.81 28.19
CA SER A 234 -11.22 5.20 27.62
C SER A 234 -12.29 5.46 28.67
N LYS A 235 -12.17 4.86 29.86
CA LYS A 235 -13.11 5.06 30.98
C LYS A 235 -12.82 6.33 31.78
N THR A 236 -11.63 6.90 31.66
CA THR A 236 -11.15 7.99 32.54
C THR A 236 -10.78 9.28 31.81
N VAL A 237 -10.14 9.20 30.64
CA VAL A 237 -9.55 10.36 29.93
C VAL A 237 -9.75 10.22 28.43
N GLY A 238 -10.03 11.33 27.76
CA GLY A 238 -10.07 11.41 26.30
C GLY A 238 -11.47 11.30 25.69
N THR A 239 -11.57 11.78 24.46
CA THR A 239 -12.72 11.63 23.58
C THR A 239 -12.35 11.02 22.23
N VAL A 240 -11.06 11.03 21.86
CA VAL A 240 -10.57 10.40 20.64
C VAL A 240 -9.39 9.48 20.98
N TYR A 241 -9.39 8.28 20.41
CA TYR A 241 -8.34 7.27 20.63
C TYR A 241 -7.79 6.77 19.30
N ALA A 242 -6.46 6.67 19.20
CA ALA A 242 -5.77 6.15 18.03
C ALA A 242 -4.39 5.58 18.39
N THR A 243 -3.75 4.91 17.42
CA THR A 243 -2.31 4.62 17.43
C THR A 243 -1.56 5.60 16.53
N ASP A 244 -0.25 5.73 16.71
CA ASP A 244 0.58 6.65 15.94
C ASP A 244 0.65 6.31 14.45
N SER A 245 0.55 5.04 14.06
CA SER A 245 0.50 4.59 12.66
C SER A 245 -0.77 5.05 11.94
N ILE A 246 -1.92 4.94 12.63
CA ILE A 246 -3.22 5.41 12.16
C ILE A 246 -3.21 6.94 12.05
N LEU A 247 -2.78 7.61 13.12
CA LEU A 247 -2.75 9.07 13.16
C LEU A 247 -1.76 9.66 12.13
N ALA A 248 -0.59 9.05 11.95
CA ALA A 248 0.39 9.46 10.94
C ALA A 248 -0.15 9.32 9.51
N THR A 249 -0.96 8.29 9.24
CA THR A 249 -1.61 8.08 7.94
C THR A 249 -2.62 9.19 7.64
N ILE A 250 -3.43 9.58 8.62
CA ILE A 250 -4.37 10.71 8.50
C ILE A 250 -3.62 12.03 8.32
N MET A 251 -2.65 12.31 9.18
CA MET A 251 -1.85 13.54 9.16
C MET A 251 -1.10 13.75 7.84
N CYS A 252 -0.66 12.66 7.20
CA CYS A 252 0.10 12.69 5.95
C CYS A 252 -0.73 12.34 4.71
N CYS A 253 -2.06 12.27 4.81
CA CYS A 253 -2.94 11.79 3.75
C CYS A 253 -2.71 12.47 2.38
N THR A 254 -2.40 13.76 2.38
CA THR A 254 -2.18 14.57 1.16
C THR A 254 -0.95 14.16 0.35
N ARG A 255 -0.07 13.31 0.91
CA ARG A 255 1.10 12.76 0.22
C ARG A 255 0.87 11.34 -0.30
N SER A 256 -0.22 10.69 0.11
CA SER A 256 -0.50 9.29 -0.27
C SER A 256 -0.87 9.17 -1.75
N ASN A 257 -0.37 8.15 -2.42
CA ASN A 257 -0.71 7.77 -3.80
C ASN A 257 -1.46 6.43 -3.86
N TYR A 258 -1.11 5.46 -3.03
CA TYR A 258 -1.88 4.21 -2.90
C TYR A 258 -3.09 4.36 -1.98
N SER A 259 -4.10 3.53 -2.21
CA SER A 259 -5.32 3.44 -1.38
C SER A 259 -4.99 2.96 0.02
N TRP A 260 -5.69 3.50 1.00
CA TRP A 260 -5.69 3.06 2.38
C TRP A 260 -7.06 3.37 2.98
N ASP A 261 -7.43 2.65 4.03
CA ASP A 261 -8.66 2.86 4.77
C ASP A 261 -8.42 2.69 6.28
N ILE A 262 -9.25 3.40 7.07
CA ILE A 262 -9.25 3.40 8.53
C ILE A 262 -10.71 3.33 8.97
N VAL A 263 -11.00 2.43 9.89
CA VAL A 263 -12.32 2.28 10.51
C VAL A 263 -12.42 3.28 11.65
N ILE A 264 -13.58 3.92 11.79
CA ILE A 264 -13.85 4.86 12.88
C ILE A 264 -15.12 4.39 13.57
N GLU A 265 -15.01 3.97 14.82
CA GLU A 265 -16.16 3.59 15.64
C GLU A 265 -16.54 4.74 16.56
N LYS A 266 -17.81 5.17 16.50
CA LYS A 266 -18.36 6.19 17.39
C LYS A 266 -19.28 5.56 18.41
N ILE A 267 -18.92 5.72 19.70
CA ILE A 267 -19.69 5.25 20.85
C ILE A 267 -19.93 6.43 21.78
N GLY A 268 -21.16 6.95 21.82
CA GLY A 268 -21.52 8.16 22.55
C GLY A 268 -20.71 9.38 22.09
N ASN A 269 -19.89 9.91 23.00
CA ASN A 269 -19.00 11.06 22.74
C ASN A 269 -17.53 10.64 22.57
N LYS A 270 -17.29 9.38 22.18
CA LYS A 270 -15.96 8.81 21.97
C LYS A 270 -15.79 8.33 20.54
N LEU A 271 -14.61 8.56 19.99
CA LEU A 271 -14.19 8.05 18.68
C LEU A 271 -12.98 7.13 18.86
N PHE A 272 -13.06 5.94 18.28
CA PHE A 272 -11.95 5.01 18.18
C PHE A 272 -11.57 4.90 16.71
N PHE A 273 -10.30 5.19 16.40
CA PHE A 273 -9.76 5.04 15.06
C PHE A 273 -8.98 3.72 15.00
N ASP A 274 -9.44 2.79 14.17
CA ASP A 274 -8.92 1.44 14.07
C ASP A 274 -8.46 1.11 12.65
N LYS A 275 -7.52 0.18 12.57
CA LYS A 275 -7.15 -0.46 11.31
C LYS A 275 -7.79 -1.84 11.25
N ARG A 276 -7.95 -2.37 10.04
CA ARG A 276 -8.42 -3.74 9.83
C ARG A 276 -7.24 -4.71 9.90
N ASP A 277 -7.40 -5.81 10.64
CA ASP A 277 -6.31 -6.74 10.91
C ASP A 277 -5.86 -7.54 9.66
N ASN A 278 -6.77 -7.80 8.71
CA ASN A 278 -6.50 -8.56 7.49
C ASN A 278 -6.06 -7.68 6.30
N THR A 279 -5.35 -6.58 6.55
CA THR A 279 -4.96 -5.63 5.49
C THR A 279 -3.47 -5.36 5.39
N GLU A 280 -3.07 -4.81 4.25
CA GLU A 280 -1.69 -4.35 4.01
C GLU A 280 -1.35 -3.02 4.71
N PHE A 281 -2.13 -2.59 5.71
CA PHE A 281 -1.96 -1.27 6.35
C PHE A 281 -0.57 -1.08 6.98
N ASP A 282 -0.02 -2.13 7.58
CA ASP A 282 1.31 -2.12 8.20
C ASP A 282 2.45 -2.30 7.19
N LEU A 283 2.14 -2.62 5.91
CA LEU A 283 3.18 -2.75 4.89
C LEU A 283 3.75 -1.38 4.51
N LEU A 284 5.08 -1.34 4.38
CA LEU A 284 5.78 -0.13 3.98
C LEU A 284 5.76 0.01 2.46
N THR A 285 5.14 1.07 1.95
CA THR A 285 5.14 1.34 0.51
C THR A 285 6.54 1.65 -0.03
N VAL A 286 6.82 1.24 -1.27
CA VAL A 286 8.12 1.44 -1.94
C VAL A 286 7.92 2.16 -3.26
N ASN A 287 8.63 3.28 -3.45
CA ASN A 287 8.58 4.13 -4.64
C ASN A 287 7.15 4.64 -4.99
N GLU A 288 6.27 4.72 -4.00
CA GLU A 288 4.85 5.10 -4.14
C GLU A 288 4.65 6.46 -4.83
N THR A 289 5.47 7.45 -4.49
CA THR A 289 5.36 8.83 -4.99
C THR A 289 6.36 9.13 -6.11
N SER A 290 6.98 8.09 -6.67
CA SER A 290 7.84 8.24 -7.84
C SER A 290 7.02 8.63 -9.08
N LEU A 291 7.71 9.12 -10.12
CA LEU A 291 7.05 9.49 -11.38
C LEU A 291 6.39 8.28 -12.05
N GLU A 292 7.04 7.13 -11.96
CA GLU A 292 6.58 5.85 -12.48
C GLU A 292 6.67 4.82 -11.33
N PRO A 293 5.62 4.71 -10.50
CA PRO A 293 5.58 3.73 -9.41
C PRO A 293 5.70 2.30 -9.94
N PRO A 294 6.26 1.37 -9.14
CA PRO A 294 6.27 -0.05 -9.48
C PRO A 294 4.88 -0.51 -9.91
N GLN A 295 4.81 -1.25 -11.02
CA GLN A 295 3.55 -1.72 -11.58
C GLN A 295 3.30 -3.17 -11.18
N GLU A 296 2.03 -3.56 -11.11
CA GLU A 296 1.68 -4.96 -11.08
C GLU A 296 1.99 -5.62 -12.42
N ASP A 297 3.08 -6.37 -12.44
CA ASP A 297 3.42 -7.27 -13.54
C ASP A 297 2.77 -8.64 -13.26
N GLY A 298 2.02 -9.15 -14.24
CA GLY A 298 1.37 -10.45 -14.13
C GLY A 298 2.40 -11.56 -13.93
N GLY A 299 2.41 -12.15 -12.73
CA GLY A 299 3.19 -13.33 -12.38
C GLY A 299 4.45 -13.05 -11.57
N GLY A 300 4.36 -13.21 -10.24
CA GLY A 300 5.48 -13.56 -9.34
C GLY A 300 6.72 -12.67 -9.36
N SER A 301 6.65 -11.45 -9.90
CA SER A 301 7.80 -10.54 -9.93
C SER A 301 8.20 -10.14 -8.51
N ILE A 302 9.48 -10.30 -8.16
CA ILE A 302 10.06 -9.85 -6.89
C ILE A 302 10.00 -8.32 -6.72
N ASN A 303 9.64 -7.60 -7.78
CA ASN A 303 9.54 -6.14 -7.81
C ASN A 303 8.08 -5.65 -7.96
N SER A 304 7.09 -6.51 -7.70
CA SER A 304 5.70 -6.05 -7.59
C SER A 304 5.53 -5.15 -6.35
N PRO A 305 4.57 -4.21 -6.34
CA PRO A 305 4.34 -3.32 -5.20
C PRO A 305 4.19 -4.07 -3.87
N ARG A 306 3.40 -5.16 -3.86
CA ARG A 306 3.19 -6.01 -2.68
C ARG A 306 4.47 -6.69 -2.21
N ASN A 307 5.23 -7.33 -3.10
CA ASN A 307 6.48 -8.01 -2.73
C ASN A 307 7.56 -7.03 -2.23
N LEU A 308 7.66 -5.86 -2.85
CA LEU A 308 8.53 -4.79 -2.37
C LEU A 308 8.08 -4.26 -1.00
N GLY A 309 6.77 -4.21 -0.74
CA GLY A 309 6.22 -3.84 0.55
C GLY A 309 6.57 -4.83 1.66
N LEU A 310 6.38 -6.13 1.40
CA LEU A 310 6.78 -7.21 2.30
C LEU A 310 8.28 -7.17 2.61
N GLU A 311 9.12 -7.05 1.57
CA GLU A 311 10.57 -6.93 1.73
C GLU A 311 10.96 -5.69 2.53
N ALA A 312 10.35 -4.52 2.26
CA ALA A 312 10.65 -3.28 2.96
C ALA A 312 10.28 -3.37 4.46
N THR A 313 9.14 -3.97 4.78
CA THR A 313 8.72 -4.22 6.16
C THR A 313 9.67 -5.19 6.86
N PHE A 314 10.04 -6.30 6.21
CA PHE A 314 11.05 -7.24 6.72
C PHE A 314 12.39 -6.56 7.01
N VAL A 315 12.90 -5.77 6.06
CA VAL A 315 14.14 -5.01 6.21
C VAL A 315 14.05 -4.04 7.38
N ASN A 316 12.91 -3.37 7.55
CA ASN A 316 12.70 -2.42 8.62
C ASN A 316 12.63 -3.10 10.00
N HIS A 317 11.95 -4.24 10.11
CA HIS A 317 11.91 -5.04 11.33
C HIS A 317 13.31 -5.50 11.74
N ASN A 318 14.03 -6.16 10.83
CA ASN A 318 15.39 -6.64 11.11
C ASN A 318 16.36 -5.52 11.46
N PHE A 319 16.36 -4.44 10.68
CA PHE A 319 17.27 -3.32 10.91
C PHE A 319 17.00 -2.66 12.27
N SER A 320 15.73 -2.50 12.66
CA SER A 320 15.38 -1.85 13.94
C SER A 320 15.95 -2.58 15.16
N GLN A 321 16.09 -3.91 15.08
CA GLN A 321 16.62 -4.74 16.17
C GLN A 321 18.13 -4.97 16.03
N GLN A 322 18.65 -5.14 14.81
CA GLN A 322 20.05 -5.48 14.57
C GLN A 322 21.04 -4.39 15.03
N VAL A 323 20.61 -3.12 14.98
CA VAL A 323 21.43 -1.98 15.40
C VAL A 323 21.43 -1.76 16.92
N LEU A 324 20.79 -2.65 17.68
CA LEU A 324 20.67 -2.57 19.13
C LEU A 324 21.60 -3.59 19.80
N LYS A 325 21.87 -3.34 21.07
CA LYS A 325 22.70 -4.21 21.90
C LYS A 325 21.84 -5.19 22.68
N SER A 326 21.47 -6.29 22.04
CA SER A 326 20.55 -7.28 22.63
C SER A 326 21.09 -8.03 23.85
N THR A 327 22.41 -8.02 24.08
CA THR A 327 23.04 -8.65 25.24
C THR A 327 23.16 -7.72 26.46
N GLU A 328 22.88 -6.43 26.31
CA GLU A 328 22.94 -5.44 27.40
C GLU A 328 21.57 -5.28 28.09
N PRO A 329 21.51 -4.92 29.38
CA PRO A 329 20.25 -4.67 30.08
C PRO A 329 19.41 -3.58 29.39
N ARG A 330 18.12 -3.86 29.22
CA ARG A 330 17.14 -2.92 28.65
C ARG A 330 16.85 -1.77 29.62
N HIS A 331 16.59 -0.58 29.06
CA HIS A 331 15.93 0.52 29.75
C HIS A 331 14.45 0.21 29.89
N LYS A 332 13.95 0.09 31.13
CA LYS A 332 12.56 -0.26 31.42
C LYS A 332 11.75 1.00 31.75
N PHE A 333 10.53 1.06 31.23
CA PHE A 333 9.54 2.02 31.72
C PHE A 333 8.88 1.53 33.02
N ASP A 334 7.97 2.34 33.55
CA ASP A 334 7.26 2.06 34.80
C ASP A 334 6.34 0.83 34.65
N GLU A 335 5.66 0.71 33.50
CA GLU A 335 4.78 -0.41 33.19
C GLU A 335 5.45 -1.41 32.23
N VAL A 336 5.07 -2.68 32.32
CA VAL A 336 5.53 -3.73 31.39
C VAL A 336 4.84 -3.60 30.03
N ASN A 337 5.33 -4.32 29.02
CA ASN A 337 4.66 -4.35 27.72
C ASN A 337 3.24 -4.94 27.90
N PRO A 338 2.16 -4.22 27.51
CA PRO A 338 0.79 -4.66 27.75
C PRO A 338 0.32 -5.82 26.86
N PHE A 339 1.12 -6.22 25.87
CA PHE A 339 0.76 -7.22 24.87
C PHE A 339 1.38 -8.59 25.13
N ILE A 340 2.14 -8.73 26.21
CA ILE A 340 2.72 -10.02 26.62
C ILE A 340 2.13 -10.49 27.93
N THR A 341 1.99 -11.80 28.08
CA THR A 341 1.68 -12.43 29.36
C THR A 341 2.98 -12.78 30.09
N GLU A 342 2.98 -12.78 31.43
CA GLU A 342 4.21 -13.03 32.23
C GLU A 342 4.79 -14.43 32.03
N ASP A 343 3.98 -15.38 31.53
CA ASP A 343 4.35 -16.78 31.30
C ASP A 343 4.94 -17.03 29.90
N GLU A 344 4.91 -16.02 29.03
CA GLU A 344 5.43 -16.08 27.67
C GLU A 344 6.93 -15.76 27.67
N ASN A 345 7.74 -16.81 27.57
CA ASN A 345 9.19 -16.75 27.43
C ASN A 345 9.58 -16.31 25.99
N THR A 346 9.02 -15.19 25.56
CA THR A 346 8.93 -14.78 24.16
C THR A 346 9.91 -13.66 23.88
N ASP A 347 10.73 -13.80 22.84
CA ASP A 347 11.70 -12.80 22.42
C ASP A 347 11.00 -11.61 21.74
N VAL A 348 10.51 -10.66 22.53
CA VAL A 348 9.84 -9.46 22.02
C VAL A 348 10.84 -8.45 21.48
N ALA A 349 10.47 -7.77 20.39
CA ALA A 349 11.14 -6.60 19.88
C ALA A 349 11.38 -5.53 20.96
N SER A 350 12.50 -4.80 20.86
CA SER A 350 12.72 -3.58 21.63
C SER A 350 11.69 -2.55 21.21
N VAL A 351 10.77 -2.21 22.12
CA VAL A 351 9.73 -1.21 21.89
C VAL A 351 9.26 -0.62 23.23
N GLY A 352 9.01 0.67 23.20
CA GLY A 352 8.53 1.44 24.33
C GLY A 352 7.30 2.26 23.94
N TYR A 353 6.17 1.97 24.57
CA TYR A 353 4.89 2.62 24.31
C TYR A 353 4.71 3.81 25.25
N ARG A 354 4.41 4.99 24.69
CA ARG A 354 3.94 6.17 25.43
C ARG A 354 2.51 6.48 25.03
N TYR A 355 1.62 6.49 26.02
CA TYR A 355 0.25 6.96 25.86
C TYR A 355 0.24 8.45 26.15
N LYS A 356 0.07 9.24 25.11
CA LYS A 356 0.13 10.71 25.20
C LYS A 356 -1.24 11.29 24.95
N LYS A 357 -1.55 12.39 25.64
CA LYS A 357 -2.77 13.17 25.42
C LYS A 357 -2.48 14.55 24.86
N TRP A 358 -3.35 15.00 23.96
CA TRP A 358 -3.36 16.35 23.40
C TRP A 358 -4.73 16.96 23.55
N ASP A 359 -4.77 18.21 24.01
CA ASP A 359 -5.96 19.05 23.95
C ASP A 359 -6.01 19.73 22.58
N LEU A 360 -7.02 19.40 21.78
CA LEU A 360 -7.25 19.96 20.45
C LEU A 360 -8.26 21.12 20.47
N GLY A 361 -8.74 21.54 21.65
CA GLY A 361 -9.78 22.55 21.85
C GLY A 361 -11.20 21.99 21.72
N ASN A 362 -12.21 22.83 22.03
CA ASN A 362 -13.65 22.46 21.97
C ASN A 362 -13.95 21.09 22.60
N ASP A 363 -13.41 20.81 23.79
CA ASP A 363 -13.59 19.57 24.54
C ASP A 363 -13.13 18.28 23.81
N VAL A 364 -12.28 18.42 22.78
CA VAL A 364 -11.66 17.30 22.08
C VAL A 364 -10.29 17.00 22.70
N VAL A 365 -10.19 15.87 23.38
CA VAL A 365 -8.94 15.37 23.96
C VAL A 365 -8.56 14.08 23.25
N LEU A 366 -7.49 14.14 22.46
CA LEU A 366 -6.94 13.00 21.75
C LEU A 366 -5.97 12.25 22.66
N VAL A 367 -6.12 10.93 22.73
CA VAL A 367 -5.17 10.00 23.36
C VAL A 367 -4.59 9.13 22.26
N CYS A 368 -3.26 9.10 22.14
CA CYS A 368 -2.56 8.30 21.13
C CYS A 368 -1.52 7.39 21.80
N ARG A 369 -1.51 6.10 21.43
CA ARG A 369 -0.36 5.24 21.69
C ARG A 369 0.74 5.58 20.70
N CYS A 370 1.92 5.93 21.20
CA CYS A 370 3.08 6.31 20.41
C CYS A 370 4.28 5.43 20.77
N GLU A 371 5.22 5.25 19.85
CA GLU A 371 6.27 4.24 20.00
C GLU A 371 7.70 4.80 19.88
N HIS A 372 8.56 4.40 20.80
CA HIS A 372 10.02 4.50 20.66
C HIS A 372 10.60 3.12 20.34
N ASP A 373 11.64 3.08 19.51
CA ASP A 373 12.29 1.84 19.10
C ASP A 373 13.50 1.52 20.00
N ALA A 374 14.23 2.54 20.48
CA ALA A 374 15.44 2.35 21.28
C ALA A 374 15.82 3.56 22.15
N VAL A 375 16.85 3.40 22.97
CA VAL A 375 17.52 4.48 23.70
C VAL A 375 19.00 4.59 23.35
N MET A 376 19.60 5.77 23.54
CA MET A 376 21.04 5.98 23.41
C MET A 376 21.53 6.94 24.50
N GLN A 377 22.73 6.68 25.03
CA GLN A 377 23.39 7.62 25.93
C GLN A 377 23.93 8.82 25.14
N GLY A 378 23.45 10.01 25.46
CA GLY A 378 23.93 11.28 24.95
C GLY A 378 25.33 11.63 25.45
N PRO A 379 25.93 12.72 24.94
CA PRO A 379 27.28 13.15 25.33
C PRO A 379 27.45 13.44 26.82
N ASN A 380 26.38 13.88 27.48
CA ASN A 380 26.37 14.25 28.91
C ASN A 380 25.91 13.11 29.82
N GLY A 381 25.71 11.89 29.29
CA GLY A 381 25.14 10.76 30.03
C GLY A 381 23.61 10.76 30.12
N GLU A 382 22.94 11.77 29.56
CA GLU A 382 21.48 11.82 29.44
C GLU A 382 20.97 10.73 28.48
N ILE A 383 19.80 10.16 28.77
CA ILE A 383 19.18 9.16 27.91
C ILE A 383 18.40 9.89 26.81
N GLN A 384 18.71 9.54 25.56
CA GLN A 384 18.01 10.02 24.38
C GLN A 384 17.14 8.91 23.81
N TYR A 385 15.89 9.22 23.47
CA TYR A 385 14.95 8.30 22.85
C TYR A 385 15.04 8.36 21.32
N LEU A 386 14.95 7.19 20.69
CA LEU A 386 15.15 7.04 19.26
C LEU A 386 13.92 6.43 18.58
N THR A 387 13.61 6.97 17.40
CA THR A 387 12.81 6.28 16.38
C THR A 387 13.77 5.78 15.30
N ILE A 388 13.74 4.49 14.97
CA ILE A 388 14.65 3.82 14.04
C ILE A 388 13.85 3.26 12.87
N LYS A 389 14.18 3.69 11.65
CA LYS A 389 13.52 3.21 10.42
C LYS A 389 14.56 2.91 9.34
N ALA A 390 14.23 2.03 8.39
CA ALA A 390 15.13 1.62 7.31
C ALA A 390 14.61 2.07 5.94
N LEU A 391 15.42 2.84 5.22
CA LEU A 391 15.26 3.05 3.79
C LEU A 391 15.83 1.84 3.05
N ASN A 392 15.11 1.39 2.01
CA ASN A 392 15.49 0.22 1.22
C ASN A 392 15.76 0.58 -0.27
N GLU A 393 16.90 0.12 -0.80
CA GLU A 393 17.23 0.14 -2.23
C GLU A 393 17.08 -1.27 -2.82
N TRP A 394 16.23 -1.39 -3.85
CA TRP A 394 16.01 -2.63 -4.59
C TRP A 394 16.82 -2.63 -5.90
N ASP A 395 16.26 -2.15 -7.02
CA ASP A 395 16.95 -1.98 -8.30
C ASP A 395 16.93 -0.49 -8.69
N SER A 396 18.05 0.20 -8.48
CA SER A 396 18.17 1.63 -8.78
C SER A 396 18.02 1.98 -10.27
N LYS A 397 18.30 1.03 -11.18
CA LYS A 397 18.17 1.27 -12.64
C LYS A 397 16.72 1.22 -13.06
N ILE A 398 15.96 0.25 -12.55
CA ILE A 398 14.52 0.13 -12.83
C ILE A 398 13.74 1.23 -12.11
N ALA A 399 14.09 1.51 -10.85
CA ALA A 399 13.47 2.56 -10.04
C ALA A 399 13.76 3.99 -10.55
N ASN A 400 14.61 4.14 -11.57
CA ASN A 400 15.13 5.43 -12.05
C ASN A 400 15.69 6.29 -10.88
N GLY A 401 16.43 5.61 -10.00
CA GLY A 401 17.00 6.15 -8.77
C GLY A 401 18.50 6.40 -8.88
N VAL A 402 19.06 6.90 -7.78
CA VAL A 402 20.51 7.09 -7.63
C VAL A 402 21.10 5.84 -6.99
N GLU A 403 22.16 5.26 -7.54
CA GLU A 403 22.80 4.06 -7.00
C GLU A 403 23.58 4.37 -5.70
N TRP A 404 23.15 3.77 -4.58
CA TRP A 404 23.63 4.15 -3.25
C TRP A 404 25.11 3.83 -3.03
N ARG A 405 25.58 2.65 -3.46
CA ARG A 405 26.98 2.23 -3.29
C ARG A 405 27.99 3.21 -3.90
N GLN A 406 27.60 3.93 -4.95
CA GLN A 406 28.45 4.93 -5.61
C GLN A 406 28.32 6.34 -4.99
N LYS A 407 27.16 6.66 -4.40
CA LYS A 407 26.74 8.04 -4.12
C LYS A 407 26.55 8.36 -2.66
N LEU A 408 26.39 7.38 -1.78
CA LEU A 408 26.05 7.63 -0.38
C LEU A 408 27.19 8.30 0.41
N ASP A 409 28.45 7.99 0.07
CA ASP A 409 29.64 8.61 0.68
C ASP A 409 29.91 10.04 0.17
N THR A 410 29.67 10.30 -1.11
CA THR A 410 30.07 11.57 -1.76
C THR A 410 28.91 12.54 -1.95
N GLN A 411 27.68 12.04 -2.07
CA GLN A 411 26.47 12.78 -2.46
C GLN A 411 25.27 12.34 -1.60
N ARG A 412 25.47 12.19 -0.29
CA ARG A 412 24.42 11.76 0.66
C ARG A 412 23.13 12.58 0.54
N GLY A 413 23.25 13.90 0.40
CA GLY A 413 22.09 14.78 0.20
C GLY A 413 21.30 14.49 -1.08
N ALA A 414 21.97 14.05 -2.16
CA ALA A 414 21.30 13.68 -3.40
C ALA A 414 20.55 12.36 -3.29
N VAL A 415 21.12 11.39 -2.56
CA VAL A 415 20.45 10.12 -2.25
C VAL A 415 19.18 10.40 -1.45
N LEU A 416 19.29 11.16 -0.35
CA LEU A 416 18.13 11.53 0.47
C LEU A 416 17.08 12.31 -0.33
N ALA A 417 17.47 13.28 -1.16
CA ALA A 417 16.53 14.03 -1.98
C ALA A 417 15.78 13.14 -2.98
N ASN A 418 16.44 12.11 -3.54
CA ASN A 418 15.78 11.13 -4.38
C ASN A 418 14.77 10.29 -3.59
N GLU A 419 15.14 9.84 -2.38
CA GLU A 419 14.24 9.08 -1.51
C GLU A 419 13.03 9.91 -1.04
N LEU A 420 13.24 11.19 -0.70
CA LEU A 420 12.15 12.11 -0.33
C LEU A 420 11.14 12.32 -1.45
N ARG A 421 11.59 12.29 -2.71
CA ARG A 421 10.73 12.40 -3.88
C ARG A 421 9.95 11.10 -4.13
N ASN A 422 10.62 9.94 -4.04
CA ASN A 422 10.02 8.66 -4.40
C ASN A 422 9.22 8.00 -3.28
N ASN A 423 9.50 8.32 -2.02
CA ASN A 423 8.91 7.72 -0.83
C ASN A 423 8.30 8.80 0.10
N SER A 424 7.74 9.87 -0.46
CA SER A 424 7.36 11.07 0.28
C SER A 424 6.35 10.80 1.41
N CYS A 425 5.35 9.95 1.14
CA CYS A 425 4.35 9.59 2.14
C CYS A 425 4.96 8.76 3.28
N LYS A 426 5.75 7.72 2.96
CA LYS A 426 6.45 6.87 3.93
C LYS A 426 7.33 7.68 4.89
N LEU A 427 8.20 8.55 4.36
CA LEU A 427 9.09 9.37 5.19
C LEU A 427 8.32 10.39 6.02
N ALA A 428 7.22 10.95 5.49
CA ALA A 428 6.37 11.85 6.26
C ALA A 428 5.70 11.12 7.44
N LYS A 429 5.14 9.93 7.23
CA LYS A 429 4.53 9.11 8.30
C LYS A 429 5.53 8.82 9.43
N TRP A 430 6.74 8.38 9.09
CA TRP A 430 7.79 8.12 10.08
C TRP A 430 8.21 9.37 10.86
N THR A 431 8.27 10.51 10.17
CA THR A 431 8.60 11.78 10.82
C THR A 431 7.50 12.21 11.79
N VAL A 432 6.23 12.04 11.40
CA VAL A 432 5.09 12.29 12.28
C VAL A 432 5.12 11.36 13.50
N GLN A 433 5.35 10.06 13.33
CA GLN A 433 5.48 9.11 14.45
C GLN A 433 6.56 9.57 15.45
N ALA A 434 7.74 9.94 14.96
CA ALA A 434 8.82 10.44 15.80
C ALA A 434 8.48 11.76 16.52
N LEU A 435 7.70 12.64 15.89
CA LEU A 435 7.23 13.90 16.49
C LEU A 435 6.14 13.66 17.54
N LEU A 436 5.20 12.75 17.29
CA LEU A 436 4.10 12.43 18.19
C LEU A 436 4.62 11.83 19.50
N VAL A 437 5.51 10.83 19.41
CA VAL A 437 6.11 10.21 20.60
C VAL A 437 7.03 11.20 21.35
N GLY A 438 7.66 12.12 20.62
CA GLY A 438 8.64 13.07 21.15
C GLY A 438 10.06 12.50 21.18
N SER A 439 10.46 11.76 20.15
CA SER A 439 11.82 11.21 20.02
C SER A 439 12.85 12.33 19.89
N ASP A 440 14.00 12.18 20.56
CA ASP A 440 15.11 13.13 20.48
C ASP A 440 15.77 13.06 19.09
N GLN A 441 15.87 11.86 18.53
CA GLN A 441 16.42 11.61 17.21
C GLN A 441 15.57 10.59 16.44
N ILE A 442 15.49 10.80 15.12
CA ILE A 442 15.11 9.77 14.16
C ILE A 442 16.38 9.29 13.46
N LYS A 443 16.60 7.97 13.43
CA LYS A 443 17.73 7.31 12.75
C LYS A 443 17.22 6.52 11.56
N PHE A 444 17.86 6.76 10.41
CA PHE A 444 17.61 6.05 9.17
C PHE A 444 18.77 5.10 8.84
N GLY A 445 18.46 3.84 8.59
CA GLY A 445 19.36 2.90 7.94
C GLY A 445 19.22 2.98 6.43
N TYR A 446 20.34 2.90 5.71
CA TYR A 446 20.35 2.72 4.26
C TYR A 446 20.68 1.26 3.98
N VAL A 447 19.66 0.47 3.66
CA VAL A 447 19.77 -0.96 3.38
C VAL A 447 19.56 -1.21 1.90
N SER A 448 20.46 -1.95 1.25
CA SER A 448 20.36 -2.29 -0.17
C SER A 448 20.39 -3.80 -0.34
N ARG A 449 19.73 -4.34 -1.35
CA ARG A 449 19.92 -5.75 -1.74
C ARG A 449 21.41 -6.01 -2.01
N ALA A 450 21.90 -7.19 -1.66
CA ALA A 450 23.26 -7.62 -1.99
C ALA A 450 23.41 -7.79 -3.51
N SER A 451 22.36 -8.28 -4.16
CA SER A 451 22.22 -8.36 -5.61
C SER A 451 20.83 -7.87 -6.01
N VAL A 452 20.72 -7.02 -7.04
CA VAL A 452 19.44 -6.43 -7.47
C VAL A 452 18.36 -7.46 -7.82
N ARG A 453 18.76 -8.71 -8.13
CA ARG A 453 17.87 -9.83 -8.48
C ARG A 453 17.54 -10.76 -7.32
N ASP A 454 18.11 -10.53 -6.14
CA ASP A 454 17.93 -11.38 -4.96
C ASP A 454 17.34 -10.54 -3.82
N SER A 455 16.08 -10.79 -3.50
CA SER A 455 15.34 -10.11 -2.43
C SER A 455 15.60 -10.72 -1.05
N ASN A 456 16.38 -11.79 -0.92
CA ASN A 456 16.57 -12.50 0.35
C ASN A 456 17.82 -12.05 1.12
N LYS A 457 18.72 -11.32 0.46
CA LYS A 457 19.99 -10.89 1.05
C LYS A 457 20.15 -9.39 0.94
N HIS A 458 20.40 -8.75 2.08
CA HIS A 458 20.58 -7.31 2.18
C HIS A 458 21.86 -6.94 2.93
N VAL A 459 22.33 -5.73 2.66
CA VAL A 459 23.49 -5.13 3.33
C VAL A 459 23.16 -3.71 3.78
N ILE A 460 23.63 -3.36 4.96
CA ILE A 460 23.57 -2.03 5.55
C ILE A 460 24.75 -1.23 5.00
N LEU A 461 24.45 -0.19 4.23
CA LEU A 461 25.43 0.69 3.60
C LEU A 461 25.82 1.88 4.49
N GLY A 462 25.00 2.19 5.49
CA GLY A 462 25.28 3.23 6.48
C GLY A 462 24.03 3.66 7.24
N THR A 463 24.24 4.53 8.21
CA THR A 463 23.15 5.14 8.99
C THR A 463 23.24 6.67 8.95
N GLN A 464 22.11 7.32 9.19
CA GLN A 464 22.03 8.76 9.32
C GLN A 464 21.04 9.15 10.41
N GLN A 465 21.33 10.23 11.12
CA GLN A 465 20.51 10.70 12.23
C GLN A 465 20.04 12.13 11.98
N TYR A 466 18.84 12.43 12.47
CA TYR A 466 18.24 13.75 12.41
C TYR A 466 17.44 14.02 13.68
N LYS A 467 17.32 15.29 14.05
CA LYS A 467 16.24 15.70 14.96
C LYS A 467 14.91 15.72 14.21
N PRO A 468 13.82 15.16 14.74
CA PRO A 468 12.54 15.10 14.02
C PRO A 468 12.02 16.47 13.57
N ASN A 469 12.13 17.52 14.38
CA ASN A 469 11.72 18.88 14.02
C ASN A 469 12.51 19.46 12.83
N GLU A 470 13.82 19.24 12.81
CA GLU A 470 14.68 19.69 11.72
C GLU A 470 14.38 18.90 10.43
N PHE A 471 14.15 17.59 10.55
CA PHE A 471 13.80 16.75 9.42
C PHE A 471 12.42 17.09 8.85
N ALA A 472 11.41 17.33 9.71
CA ALA A 472 10.08 17.80 9.29
C ALA A 472 10.16 19.06 8.43
N THR A 473 10.99 20.03 8.84
CA THR A 473 11.25 21.25 8.06
C THR A 473 11.90 20.92 6.70
N GLN A 474 12.90 20.03 6.68
CA GLN A 474 13.58 19.61 5.44
C GLN A 474 12.62 18.94 4.42
N ILE A 475 11.64 18.18 4.91
CA ILE A 475 10.67 17.47 4.07
C ILE A 475 9.39 18.26 3.81
N ASN A 476 9.37 19.55 4.18
CA ASN A 476 8.22 20.45 4.07
C ASN A 476 6.94 19.90 4.75
N LEU A 477 7.10 19.27 5.92
CA LEU A 477 6.00 18.77 6.74
C LEU A 477 5.62 19.85 7.77
N ASN A 478 4.39 20.32 7.71
CA ASN A 478 3.85 21.31 8.65
C ASN A 478 2.90 20.64 9.64
N MET A 479 3.26 20.66 10.94
CA MET A 479 2.45 20.06 11.99
C MET A 479 1.12 20.80 12.22
N ASP A 480 1.05 22.10 11.96
CA ASP A 480 -0.23 22.84 12.06
C ASP A 480 -1.22 22.32 11.00
N ASN A 481 -0.74 22.02 9.79
CA ASN A 481 -1.57 21.41 8.76
C ASN A 481 -1.97 19.97 9.12
N ALA A 482 -1.02 19.17 9.61
CA ALA A 482 -1.28 17.81 10.06
C ALA A 482 -2.39 17.75 11.13
N TRP A 483 -2.29 18.61 12.16
CA TRP A 483 -3.32 18.74 13.20
C TRP A 483 -4.64 19.29 12.65
N GLY A 484 -4.58 20.24 11.71
CA GLY A 484 -5.78 20.77 11.04
C GLY A 484 -6.57 19.70 10.30
N ILE A 485 -5.88 18.76 9.63
CA ILE A 485 -6.51 17.62 8.94
C ILE A 485 -7.19 16.69 9.94
N VAL A 486 -6.48 16.28 11.00
CA VAL A 486 -7.03 15.40 12.04
C VAL A 486 -8.26 16.05 12.68
N ARG A 487 -8.17 17.33 13.02
CA ARG A 487 -9.27 18.09 13.63
C ARG A 487 -10.50 18.14 12.75
N CYS A 488 -10.33 18.39 11.45
CA CYS A 488 -11.42 18.41 10.48
C CYS A 488 -12.17 17.07 10.47
N ILE A 489 -11.44 15.95 10.41
CA ILE A 489 -12.03 14.60 10.38
C ILE A 489 -12.76 14.30 11.70
N VAL A 490 -12.15 14.62 12.84
CA VAL A 490 -12.78 14.45 14.17
C VAL A 490 -14.06 15.27 14.29
N ASP A 491 -14.06 16.53 13.85
CA ASP A 491 -15.25 17.40 13.91
C ASP A 491 -16.40 16.92 13.02
N ILE A 492 -16.08 16.26 11.89
CA ILE A 492 -17.09 15.65 11.03
C ILE A 492 -17.67 14.41 11.71
N CYS A 493 -16.82 13.53 12.23
CA CYS A 493 -17.22 12.27 12.87
C CYS A 493 -18.02 12.51 14.17
N MET A 494 -17.62 13.49 14.99
CA MET A 494 -18.33 13.84 16.23
C MET A 494 -19.77 14.32 16.00
N LYS A 495 -20.09 14.84 14.81
CA LYS A 495 -21.45 15.26 14.44
C LYS A 495 -22.34 14.11 13.98
N GLN A 496 -21.75 12.96 13.68
CA GLN A 496 -22.51 11.80 13.21
C GLN A 496 -23.14 11.03 14.38
N LYS A 497 -24.03 10.10 14.05
CA LYS A 497 -24.66 9.21 15.04
C LYS A 497 -23.65 8.19 15.55
N ASP A 498 -24.02 7.45 16.58
CA ASP A 498 -23.22 6.29 16.98
C ASP A 498 -23.32 5.21 15.91
N GLY A 499 -22.22 4.49 15.68
CA GLY A 499 -22.08 3.51 14.60
C GLY A 499 -20.65 3.42 14.05
N LYS A 500 -20.45 2.57 13.04
CA LYS A 500 -19.18 2.41 12.33
C LYS A 500 -19.09 3.28 11.07
N TYR A 501 -17.91 3.83 10.85
CA TYR A 501 -17.57 4.65 9.69
C TYR A 501 -16.29 4.16 9.06
N LEU A 502 -16.09 4.49 7.78
CA LEU A 502 -14.85 4.21 7.08
C LEU A 502 -14.33 5.47 6.37
N ILE A 503 -13.12 5.89 6.72
CA ILE A 503 -12.39 6.87 5.92
C ILE A 503 -11.46 6.13 4.97
N MET A 504 -11.55 6.41 3.68
CA MET A 504 -10.65 5.81 2.68
C MET A 504 -10.10 6.87 1.73
N LYS A 505 -8.90 6.63 1.24
CA LYS A 505 -8.35 7.40 0.12
C LYS A 505 -8.77 6.76 -1.20
N ASP A 506 -9.18 7.59 -2.17
CA ASP A 506 -9.51 7.11 -3.52
C ASP A 506 -8.25 6.63 -4.27
N PRO A 507 -8.22 5.40 -4.82
CA PRO A 507 -7.02 4.86 -5.47
C PRO A 507 -6.52 5.66 -6.68
N ASN A 508 -7.42 6.38 -7.35
CA ASN A 508 -7.13 7.04 -8.64
C ASN A 508 -7.30 8.56 -8.58
N LYS A 509 -7.95 9.11 -7.55
CA LYS A 509 -8.19 10.55 -7.37
C LYS A 509 -7.50 11.07 -6.10
N PRO A 510 -6.94 12.29 -6.10
CA PRO A 510 -6.30 12.89 -4.94
C PRO A 510 -7.35 13.43 -3.95
N MET A 511 -8.12 12.52 -3.35
CA MET A 511 -9.18 12.81 -2.38
C MET A 511 -9.37 11.65 -1.40
N ILE A 512 -9.92 11.98 -0.24
CA ILE A 512 -10.43 11.02 0.75
C ILE A 512 -11.95 11.11 0.80
N ARG A 513 -12.60 10.00 1.13
CA ARG A 513 -14.04 9.90 1.35
C ARG A 513 -14.31 9.27 2.72
N LEU A 514 -15.31 9.82 3.40
CA LEU A 514 -15.85 9.26 4.64
C LEU A 514 -17.20 8.61 4.33
N TYR A 515 -17.34 7.35 4.70
CA TYR A 515 -18.55 6.55 4.54
C TYR A 515 -19.17 6.21 5.89
N ASP A 516 -20.50 6.22 5.92
CA ASP A 516 -21.33 5.53 6.91
C ASP A 516 -21.49 4.09 6.42
N ILE A 517 -21.16 3.12 7.27
CA ILE A 517 -21.17 1.70 6.93
C ILE A 517 -22.01 0.92 7.94
N PRO A 518 -22.69 -0.17 7.52
CA PRO A 518 -23.36 -1.06 8.47
C PRO A 518 -22.42 -1.58 9.56
N ASP A 519 -22.91 -1.70 10.80
CA ASP A 519 -22.10 -2.10 11.94
C ASP A 519 -21.50 -3.52 11.78
N ASP A 520 -22.12 -4.38 10.98
CA ASP A 520 -21.70 -5.76 10.69
C ASP A 520 -20.72 -5.87 9.51
N THR A 521 -20.36 -4.77 8.85
CA THR A 521 -19.57 -4.77 7.59
C THR A 521 -18.26 -5.54 7.67
N PHE A 522 -17.63 -5.55 8.84
CA PHE A 522 -16.34 -6.19 9.09
C PHE A 522 -16.40 -7.27 10.19
N ASP A 523 -17.59 -7.61 10.69
CA ASP A 523 -17.75 -8.62 11.75
C ASP A 523 -17.88 -10.04 11.17
N SER A 524 -18.18 -10.17 9.87
CA SER A 524 -18.41 -11.45 9.19
C SER A 524 -17.17 -12.10 8.58
N GLU A 525 -16.01 -11.41 8.58
CA GLU A 525 -14.75 -12.00 8.08
C GLU A 525 -14.07 -12.93 9.11
N ASP A 526 -14.58 -12.97 10.35
CA ASP A 526 -14.06 -13.81 11.43
C ASP A 526 -14.84 -15.14 11.62
N GLY A 527 -15.87 -15.42 10.81
CA GLY A 527 -16.87 -16.47 11.10
C GLY A 527 -17.17 -17.51 10.02
N GLU A 528 -16.64 -17.38 8.80
CA GLU A 528 -16.87 -18.34 7.72
C GLU A 528 -15.56 -18.57 6.94
N ASP A 529 -14.70 -19.46 7.47
CA ASP A 529 -13.76 -20.35 6.74
C ASP A 529 -12.88 -21.11 7.76
N GLU A 530 -13.51 -21.81 8.72
CA GLU A 530 -12.89 -22.97 9.41
C GLU A 530 -13.35 -24.25 8.68
N ASP A 531 -12.90 -24.44 7.44
CA ASP A 531 -12.89 -25.75 6.80
C ASP A 531 -11.41 -26.12 6.56
N ASP A 532 -10.98 -27.13 7.30
CA ASP A 532 -9.63 -27.69 7.36
C ASP A 532 -9.06 -28.08 5.96
N GLU A 533 -8.14 -27.27 5.45
CA GLU A 533 -6.92 -27.78 4.81
C GLU A 533 -5.72 -27.09 5.47
N GLU A 534 -5.08 -27.76 6.44
CA GLU A 534 -3.76 -27.41 6.94
C GLU A 534 -2.73 -27.47 5.79
N GLU A 535 -2.65 -26.42 4.96
CA GLU A 535 -1.38 -26.07 4.36
C GLU A 535 -0.50 -25.49 5.49
N PRO A 536 0.70 -26.03 5.73
CA PRO A 536 1.59 -25.44 6.70
C PRO A 536 1.91 -24.02 6.23
N VAL A 537 1.42 -23.05 6.99
CA VAL A 537 1.92 -21.67 6.98
C VAL A 537 3.39 -21.78 7.37
N ASN A 538 4.26 -21.99 6.38
CA ASN A 538 5.67 -21.69 6.58
C ASN A 538 5.70 -20.21 6.91
N ASP A 539 6.08 -19.91 8.14
CA ASP A 539 6.57 -18.61 8.56
C ASP A 539 7.18 -17.89 7.37
N VAL A 540 6.54 -16.81 6.93
CA VAL A 540 6.94 -16.03 5.75
C VAL A 540 8.34 -15.41 5.93
N PHE A 541 8.95 -15.61 7.10
CA PHE A 541 10.30 -15.20 7.48
C PHE A 541 11.29 -16.35 7.76
N GLN A 542 10.91 -17.62 7.56
CA GLN A 542 11.84 -18.75 7.60
C GLN A 542 12.20 -19.24 6.19
N LYS A 543 13.24 -18.63 5.61
CA LYS A 543 14.31 -19.33 4.87
C LYS A 543 15.49 -18.44 4.51
#